data_AF-A0A8D0EHT0-F1
#
_entry.id   AF-A0A8D0EHT0-F1
#
_cell.length_a   1.000
_cell.length_b   1.000
_cell.length_c   1.000
_cell.angle_alpha   90.00
_cell.angle_beta   90.00
_cell.angle_gamma   90.00
#
_symmetry.space_group_name_H-M   'P 1'
#
loop_
_entity.id
_entity.type
_entity.pdbx_description
1 polymer ?
#
loop_
_entity_poly.entity_id
_entity_poly.type
_entity_poly.pdbx_seq_one_letter_code
_entity_poly.pdbx_strand_id
1 'polypeptide(L)'
;MVFFFSSILHFLQTSRITRSDEDKDGSWDAWGAWSDCSRTCGGGASYSLRRCLNGRNCEGRNIRYKTCSSNDCPSDVGDFRAQQCSAYNDVKYQGHFYEWVPVYNDPTAPCALKCQALGKNLIVELAPKVLDGTRCNIESLDMCISGICQVCLWCKSNCDLCCQRLCCICTGNLHF
;
A
#
# COMPACT_ATOMS: atom_id res chain seq x y z
N MET A 1 59.36 -33.41 -7.94
CA MET A 1 58.47 -34.06 -6.95
C MET A 1 57.05 -33.59 -7.27
N VAL A 2 56.25 -34.55 -7.75
CA VAL A 2 54.78 -34.64 -8.00
C VAL A 2 53.95 -33.68 -7.11
N PHE A 3 52.86 -33.00 -7.55
CA PHE A 3 51.61 -33.56 -8.09
C PHE A 3 50.88 -32.68 -9.13
N PHE A 4 50.31 -33.34 -10.14
CA PHE A 4 49.33 -32.89 -11.14
C PHE A 4 47.89 -33.16 -10.65
N PHE A 5 46.89 -32.39 -11.08
CA PHE A 5 45.55 -32.79 -11.59
C PHE A 5 44.81 -31.52 -12.12
N SER A 6 44.77 -31.28 -13.45
CA SER A 6 43.63 -31.47 -14.39
C SER A 6 42.35 -30.67 -14.04
N SER A 7 42.06 -29.51 -14.66
CA SER A 7 41.40 -29.23 -15.97
C SER A 7 39.89 -28.84 -15.87
N ILE A 8 39.60 -27.58 -16.25
CA ILE A 8 38.47 -27.06 -17.08
C ILE A 8 37.02 -27.27 -16.59
N LEU A 9 36.28 -26.17 -16.28
CA LEU A 9 34.96 -25.83 -16.90
C LEU A 9 34.37 -24.47 -16.43
N HIS A 10 34.13 -23.60 -17.41
CA HIS A 10 33.00 -22.66 -17.57
C HIS A 10 32.61 -21.61 -16.51
N PHE A 11 32.76 -20.35 -16.94
CA PHE A 11 31.80 -19.25 -16.73
C PHE A 11 30.36 -19.74 -16.61
N LEU A 12 29.67 -19.39 -15.51
CA LEU A 12 28.25 -19.02 -15.48
C LEU A 12 27.96 -18.30 -14.16
N GLN A 13 27.88 -16.97 -14.27
CA GLN A 13 26.84 -16.10 -13.72
C GLN A 13 25.83 -16.77 -12.75
N THR A 14 25.66 -16.23 -11.53
CA THR A 14 24.36 -15.71 -11.02
C THR A 14 24.42 -15.46 -9.50
N SER A 15 24.15 -14.20 -9.13
CA SER A 15 23.44 -13.73 -7.92
C SER A 15 23.73 -14.41 -6.57
N ARG A 16 24.43 -13.69 -5.68
CA ARG A 16 24.23 -13.83 -4.22
C ARG A 16 22.83 -13.31 -3.88
N ILE A 17 21.84 -14.21 -3.88
CA ILE A 17 20.53 -13.95 -3.28
C ILE A 17 20.68 -14.19 -1.78
N THR A 18 20.63 -13.12 -0.99
CA THR A 18 20.32 -13.18 0.43
C THR A 18 18.93 -13.80 0.57
N ARG A 19 18.86 -15.09 0.92
CA ARG A 19 17.61 -15.75 1.31
C ARG A 19 17.16 -15.13 2.63
N SER A 20 16.17 -14.24 2.58
CA SER A 20 15.40 -13.92 3.79
C SER A 20 14.48 -15.10 4.08
N ASP A 21 14.38 -15.47 5.35
CA ASP A 21 13.61 -16.61 5.88
C ASP A 21 12.08 -16.41 5.76
N GLU A 22 11.56 -16.20 4.54
CA GLU A 22 10.13 -16.28 4.19
C GLU A 22 9.89 -17.16 2.94
N ASP A 23 10.92 -17.84 2.44
CA ASP A 23 10.89 -18.66 1.22
C ASP A 23 10.77 -20.17 1.53
N LYS A 24 9.96 -20.52 2.54
CA LYS A 24 9.77 -21.91 2.98
C LYS A 24 8.58 -22.62 2.36
N ASP A 25 7.93 -22.02 1.37
CA ASP A 25 6.85 -22.67 0.65
C ASP A 25 7.13 -22.56 -0.85
N GLY A 26 7.69 -23.63 -1.43
CA GLY A 26 7.90 -23.78 -2.89
C GLY A 26 6.62 -23.72 -3.73
N SER A 27 5.51 -23.35 -3.09
CA SER A 27 4.20 -23.11 -3.68
C SER A 27 4.05 -21.69 -4.24
N TRP A 28 4.85 -20.70 -3.82
CA TRP A 28 4.76 -19.33 -4.34
C TRP A 28 5.80 -19.02 -5.43
N ASP A 29 5.39 -18.20 -6.42
CA ASP A 29 6.30 -17.55 -7.36
C ASP A 29 7.05 -16.40 -6.66
N ALA A 30 8.12 -15.93 -7.29
CA ALA A 30 8.80 -14.72 -6.85
C ALA A 30 7.83 -13.53 -6.84
N TRP A 31 8.01 -12.62 -5.88
CA TRP A 31 7.29 -11.35 -5.89
C TRP A 31 7.59 -10.56 -7.16
N GLY A 32 6.53 -10.14 -7.83
CA GLY A 32 6.61 -9.26 -8.99
C GLY A 32 7.15 -7.88 -8.64
N ALA A 33 7.41 -7.10 -9.68
CA ALA A 33 7.79 -5.70 -9.53
C ALA A 33 6.72 -4.92 -8.74
N TRP A 34 7.18 -3.87 -8.07
CA TRP A 34 6.29 -2.94 -7.38
C TRP A 34 5.50 -2.12 -8.41
N SER A 35 4.22 -1.88 -8.14
CA SER A 35 3.38 -0.97 -8.89
C SER A 35 3.90 0.46 -8.78
N ASP A 36 3.42 1.33 -9.68
CA ASP A 36 3.52 2.76 -9.46
C ASP A 36 2.90 3.15 -8.12
N CYS A 37 3.41 4.23 -7.54
CA CYS A 37 2.88 4.75 -6.29
C CYS A 37 1.49 5.33 -6.52
N SER A 38 0.54 5.10 -5.60
CA SER A 38 -0.80 5.69 -5.68
C SER A 38 -0.78 7.23 -5.66
N ARG A 39 0.34 7.83 -5.26
CA ARG A 39 0.56 9.29 -5.22
C ARG A 39 1.99 9.65 -5.56
N THR A 40 2.21 10.92 -5.90
CA THR A 40 3.54 11.51 -6.11
C THR A 40 4.06 12.28 -4.89
N CYS A 41 3.20 12.58 -3.91
CA CYS A 41 3.53 13.26 -2.66
C CYS A 41 2.59 12.84 -1.51
N GLY A 42 2.89 13.26 -0.29
CA GLY A 42 2.05 13.17 0.91
C GLY A 42 1.90 11.76 1.48
N GLY A 43 2.72 10.81 1.02
CA GLY A 43 2.61 9.39 1.34
C GLY A 43 1.50 8.71 0.52
N GLY A 44 1.88 7.70 -0.25
CA GLY A 44 0.98 6.80 -0.97
C GLY A 44 1.36 5.33 -0.75
N ALA A 45 0.67 4.42 -1.41
CA ALA A 45 0.92 2.98 -1.36
C ALA A 45 1.30 2.44 -2.74
N SER A 46 2.23 1.50 -2.74
CA SER A 46 2.59 0.69 -3.91
C SER A 46 2.43 -0.78 -3.53
N TYR A 47 2.00 -1.61 -4.48
CA TYR A 47 1.75 -3.03 -4.24
C TYR A 47 2.63 -3.91 -5.12
N SER A 48 2.88 -5.13 -4.67
CA SER A 48 3.60 -6.16 -5.41
C SER A 48 2.80 -7.45 -5.29
N LEU A 49 2.65 -8.15 -6.40
CA LEU A 49 1.87 -9.38 -6.52
C LEU A 49 2.79 -10.59 -6.69
N ARG A 50 2.39 -11.74 -6.16
CA ARG A 50 2.99 -13.04 -6.48
C ARG A 50 1.90 -14.03 -6.86
N ARG A 51 2.26 -15.05 -7.64
CA ARG A 51 1.32 -16.10 -8.07
C ARG A 51 1.53 -17.37 -7.27
N CYS A 52 0.46 -18.08 -6.99
CA CYS A 52 0.52 -19.43 -6.43
C CYS A 52 0.85 -20.41 -7.55
N LEU A 53 2.02 -21.05 -7.49
CA LEU A 53 2.47 -22.04 -8.46
C LEU A 53 1.73 -23.37 -8.29
N ASN A 54 1.36 -23.72 -7.06
CA ASN A 54 0.62 -24.96 -6.73
C ASN A 54 -0.92 -24.79 -6.78
N GLY A 55 -1.41 -23.79 -7.50
CA GLY A 55 -2.83 -23.54 -7.72
C GLY A 55 -3.53 -22.85 -6.54
N ARG A 56 -4.04 -23.62 -5.57
CA ARG A 56 -4.86 -23.10 -4.46
C ARG A 56 -4.28 -23.31 -3.06
N ASN A 57 -3.24 -24.14 -2.92
CA ASN A 57 -2.76 -24.57 -1.62
C ASN A 57 -1.59 -23.71 -1.09
N CYS A 58 -1.53 -22.44 -1.47
CA CYS A 58 -0.47 -21.55 -1.03
C CYS A 58 -0.89 -20.82 0.23
N GLU A 59 -0.10 -20.95 1.30
CA GLU A 59 -0.37 -20.29 2.56
C GLU A 59 0.15 -18.84 2.52
N GLY A 60 -0.65 -17.89 3.00
CA GLY A 60 -0.31 -16.47 3.05
C GLY A 60 -0.88 -15.65 1.88
N ARG A 61 -0.47 -14.37 1.81
CA ARG A 61 -1.04 -13.40 0.87
C ARG A 61 -0.37 -13.46 -0.51
N ASN A 62 -1.14 -13.23 -1.57
CA ASN A 62 -0.64 -13.05 -2.93
C ASN A 62 -0.27 -11.59 -3.26
N ILE A 63 -0.48 -10.67 -2.31
CA ILE A 63 -0.21 -9.23 -2.45
C ILE A 63 0.51 -8.71 -1.21
N ARG A 64 1.49 -7.83 -1.41
CA ARG A 64 2.15 -7.05 -0.36
C ARG A 64 2.16 -5.58 -0.73
N TYR A 65 2.22 -4.72 0.28
CA TYR A 65 2.16 -3.27 0.11
C TYR A 65 3.36 -2.60 0.76
N LYS A 66 3.70 -1.42 0.27
CA LYS A 66 4.70 -0.55 0.86
C LYS A 66 4.29 0.91 0.73
N THR A 67 4.70 1.73 1.68
CA THR A 67 4.58 3.20 1.56
C THR A 67 5.57 3.74 0.54
N CYS A 68 5.15 4.72 -0.26
CA CYS A 68 5.96 5.41 -1.26
C CYS A 68 5.63 6.92 -1.27
N SER A 69 6.42 7.72 -1.99
CA SER A 69 6.18 9.16 -2.18
C SER A 69 5.99 9.95 -0.89
N SER A 70 6.96 9.83 0.04
CA SER A 70 6.93 10.47 1.37
C SER A 70 7.24 11.96 1.38
N ASN A 71 7.48 12.58 0.23
CA ASN A 71 7.71 14.02 0.15
C ASN A 71 6.42 14.77 0.44
N ASP A 72 6.49 15.90 1.14
CA ASP A 72 5.29 16.68 1.43
C ASP A 72 4.62 17.21 0.16
N CYS A 73 3.29 17.26 0.16
CA CYS A 73 2.54 17.88 -0.92
C CYS A 73 2.54 19.42 -0.77
N PRO A 74 2.44 20.17 -1.88
CA PRO A 74 2.12 21.59 -1.84
C PRO A 74 0.90 21.88 -0.97
N SER A 75 0.92 22.98 -0.21
CA SER A 75 -0.11 23.27 0.80
C SER A 75 -1.51 23.57 0.21
N ASP A 76 -1.58 23.92 -1.08
CA ASP A 76 -2.80 24.13 -1.85
C ASP A 76 -3.47 22.81 -2.28
N VAL A 77 -2.71 21.73 -2.31
CA VAL A 77 -3.20 20.40 -2.66
C VAL A 77 -3.71 19.75 -1.36
N GLY A 78 -5.03 19.78 -1.17
CA GLY A 78 -5.69 19.09 -0.05
C GLY A 78 -5.25 17.62 0.08
N ASP A 79 -5.55 17.00 1.22
CA ASP A 79 -5.10 15.64 1.47
C ASP A 79 -5.68 14.62 0.48
N PHE A 80 -5.17 13.38 0.51
CA PHE A 80 -5.57 12.39 -0.50
C PHE A 80 -7.05 12.05 -0.46
N ARG A 81 -7.68 12.13 0.72
CA ARG A 81 -9.11 11.84 0.87
C ARG A 81 -9.93 13.00 0.32
N ALA A 82 -9.49 14.23 0.53
CA ALA A 82 -10.10 15.43 -0.05
C ALA A 82 -10.07 15.39 -1.59
N GLN A 83 -8.95 14.98 -2.19
CA GLN A 83 -8.85 14.81 -3.64
C GLN A 83 -9.84 13.78 -4.20
N GLN A 84 -10.08 12.70 -3.45
CA GLN A 84 -11.05 11.68 -3.85
C GLN A 84 -12.49 12.16 -3.75
N CYS A 85 -12.84 13.00 -2.76
CA CYS A 85 -14.16 13.64 -2.72
C CYS A 85 -14.30 14.68 -3.84
N SER A 86 -13.30 15.53 -4.06
CA SER A 86 -13.38 16.59 -5.08
C SER A 86 -13.46 16.06 -6.50
N ALA A 87 -12.98 14.84 -6.76
CA ALA A 87 -13.17 14.15 -8.04
C ALA A 87 -14.66 13.94 -8.42
N TYR A 88 -15.58 14.04 -7.46
CA TYR A 88 -17.03 13.96 -7.70
C TYR A 88 -17.70 15.33 -7.87
N ASN A 89 -16.97 16.45 -7.80
CA ASN A 89 -17.56 17.79 -7.92
C ASN A 89 -18.18 18.02 -9.31
N ASP A 90 -17.60 17.41 -10.36
CA ASP A 90 -18.11 17.48 -11.73
C ASP A 90 -19.14 16.39 -12.05
N VAL A 91 -19.60 15.63 -11.04
CA VAL A 91 -20.61 14.58 -11.17
C VAL A 91 -21.90 14.99 -10.46
N LYS A 92 -23.02 14.94 -11.17
CA LYS A 92 -24.33 15.27 -10.58
C LYS A 92 -24.78 14.20 -9.60
N TYR A 93 -25.01 14.59 -8.36
CA TYR A 93 -25.73 13.78 -7.37
C TYR A 93 -27.16 14.28 -7.27
N GLN A 94 -28.15 13.40 -7.53
CA GLN A 94 -29.57 13.78 -7.55
C GLN A 94 -29.85 15.05 -8.39
N GLY A 95 -29.19 15.15 -9.55
CA GLY A 95 -29.38 16.26 -10.50
C GLY A 95 -28.59 17.54 -10.20
N HIS A 96 -27.90 17.63 -9.06
CA HIS A 96 -27.17 18.82 -8.63
C HIS A 96 -25.67 18.55 -8.51
N PHE A 97 -24.86 19.57 -8.75
CA PHE A 97 -23.45 19.55 -8.42
C PHE A 97 -23.24 20.02 -6.99
N TYR A 98 -22.25 19.44 -6.33
CA TYR A 98 -21.88 19.79 -4.97
C TYR A 98 -20.37 19.93 -4.90
N GLU A 99 -19.91 20.78 -3.98
CA GLU A 99 -18.53 20.77 -3.54
C GLU A 99 -18.41 19.76 -2.41
N TRP A 100 -17.77 18.63 -2.68
CA TRP A 100 -17.64 17.53 -1.75
C TRP A 100 -16.39 17.66 -0.89
N VAL A 101 -16.58 17.65 0.43
CA VAL A 101 -15.49 17.61 1.40
C VAL A 101 -15.49 16.28 2.16
N PRO A 102 -14.33 15.74 2.51
CA PRO A 102 -14.23 14.43 3.16
C PRO A 102 -14.76 14.46 4.60
N VAL A 103 -15.42 13.36 4.97
CA VAL A 103 -15.73 13.03 6.36
C VAL A 103 -14.64 12.10 6.89
N TYR A 104 -14.07 12.45 8.04
CA TYR A 104 -13.00 11.71 8.69
C TYR A 104 -13.49 10.97 9.93
N ASN A 105 -12.67 10.05 10.43
CA ASN A 105 -12.85 9.37 11.72
C ASN A 105 -14.19 8.62 11.84
N ASP A 106 -14.67 8.03 10.75
CA ASP A 106 -15.85 7.16 10.81
C ASP A 106 -15.52 5.90 11.61
N PRO A 107 -16.22 5.62 12.74
CA PRO A 107 -15.89 4.50 13.61
C PRO A 107 -16.26 3.14 13.02
N THR A 108 -17.15 3.12 12.03
CA THR A 108 -17.68 1.90 11.42
C THR A 108 -16.97 1.54 10.12
N ALA A 109 -16.69 2.54 9.29
CA ALA A 109 -16.14 2.38 7.97
C ALA A 109 -15.09 3.47 7.68
N PRO A 110 -13.96 3.49 8.41
CA PRO A 110 -12.94 4.52 8.28
C PRO A 110 -12.30 4.57 6.88
N CYS A 111 -12.42 3.48 6.11
CA CYS A 111 -11.90 3.38 4.76
C CYS A 111 -12.95 3.50 3.66
N ALA A 112 -14.21 3.78 3.98
CA ALA A 112 -15.20 4.20 2.98
C ALA A 112 -14.98 5.66 2.58
N LEU A 113 -15.33 6.03 1.35
CA LEU A 113 -15.28 7.42 0.88
C LEU A 113 -16.61 8.10 1.20
N LYS A 114 -16.73 8.58 2.44
CA LYS A 114 -17.85 9.43 2.87
C LYS A 114 -17.50 10.89 2.67
N CYS A 115 -18.36 11.61 1.96
CA CYS A 115 -18.18 13.02 1.65
C CYS A 115 -19.44 13.81 2.04
N GLN A 116 -19.23 15.01 2.57
CA GLN A 116 -20.28 15.97 2.88
C GLN A 116 -20.32 17.05 1.81
N ALA A 117 -21.51 17.46 1.40
CA ALA A 117 -21.66 18.63 0.54
C ALA A 117 -21.42 19.92 1.36
N LEU A 118 -20.47 20.75 0.93
CA LEU A 118 -20.07 21.96 1.62
C LEU A 118 -21.28 22.90 1.82
N GLY A 119 -21.46 23.39 3.06
CA GLY A 119 -22.58 24.25 3.42
C GLY A 119 -23.96 23.55 3.45
N LYS A 120 -24.01 22.21 3.38
CA LYS A 120 -25.23 21.41 3.47
C LYS A 120 -25.09 20.33 4.55
N ASN A 121 -26.22 19.87 5.09
CA ASN A 121 -26.30 18.69 5.96
C ASN A 121 -26.56 17.42 5.12
N LEU A 122 -25.80 17.23 4.06
CA LEU A 122 -25.89 16.07 3.17
C LEU A 122 -24.56 15.32 3.20
N ILE A 123 -24.56 14.13 3.80
CA ILE A 123 -23.41 13.21 3.86
C ILE A 123 -23.76 11.99 3.02
N VAL A 124 -22.86 11.61 2.12
CA VAL A 124 -23.06 10.51 1.18
C VAL A 124 -21.79 9.66 1.12
N GLU A 125 -21.96 8.35 1.08
CA GLU A 125 -20.89 7.42 0.71
C GLU A 125 -20.78 7.37 -0.82
N LEU A 126 -19.79 8.07 -1.37
CA LEU A 126 -19.58 8.18 -2.82
C LEU A 126 -18.86 6.95 -3.39
N ALA A 127 -18.07 6.25 -2.57
CA ALA A 127 -17.45 4.99 -2.93
C ALA A 127 -17.29 4.06 -1.71
N PRO A 128 -17.38 2.74 -1.90
CA PRO A 128 -17.29 1.77 -0.81
C PRO A 128 -15.90 1.71 -0.17
N LYS A 129 -14.86 2.12 -0.91
CA LYS A 129 -13.50 2.24 -0.40
C LYS A 129 -12.78 3.43 -1.00
N VAL A 130 -11.95 4.07 -0.18
CA VAL A 130 -10.92 5.00 -0.64
C VAL A 130 -9.79 4.26 -1.34
N LEU A 131 -8.99 4.98 -2.12
CA LEU A 131 -7.79 4.47 -2.76
C LEU A 131 -6.74 4.04 -1.73
N ASP A 132 -5.99 2.99 -2.07
CA ASP A 132 -4.98 2.44 -1.18
C ASP A 132 -3.89 3.48 -0.86
N GLY A 133 -3.51 3.54 0.42
CA GLY A 133 -2.60 4.55 0.96
C GLY A 133 -3.28 5.82 1.48
N THR A 134 -4.61 5.94 1.35
CA THR A 134 -5.36 7.02 2.01
C THR A 134 -5.36 6.82 3.52
N ARG A 135 -5.13 7.89 4.28
CA ARG A 135 -5.22 7.84 5.74
C ARG A 135 -6.63 7.45 6.18
N CYS A 136 -6.72 6.55 7.16
CA CYS A 136 -8.01 6.19 7.74
C CYS A 136 -8.58 7.33 8.59
N ASN A 137 -7.71 7.90 9.43
CA ASN A 137 -8.04 8.90 10.45
C ASN A 137 -7.05 10.06 10.35
N ILE A 138 -7.43 11.22 10.87
CA ILE A 138 -6.58 12.43 10.84
C ILE A 138 -5.45 12.40 11.88
N GLU A 139 -5.60 11.64 12.97
CA GLU A 139 -4.64 11.62 14.09
C GLU A 139 -3.58 10.52 13.97
N SER A 140 -3.76 9.56 13.07
CA SER A 140 -2.84 8.45 12.88
C SER A 140 -2.21 8.43 11.49
N LEU A 141 -1.09 7.70 11.37
CA LEU A 141 -0.46 7.41 10.09
C LEU A 141 -1.04 6.16 9.43
N ASP A 142 -2.12 5.60 9.99
CA ASP A 142 -2.72 4.37 9.50
C ASP A 142 -3.37 4.58 8.15
N MET A 143 -3.23 3.58 7.28
CA MET A 143 -3.62 3.69 5.88
C MET A 143 -4.66 2.63 5.53
N CYS A 144 -5.61 3.04 4.70
CA CYS A 144 -6.56 2.17 4.07
C CYS A 144 -5.85 1.33 3.00
N ILE A 145 -5.95 0.02 3.16
CA ILE A 145 -5.41 -0.97 2.21
C ILE A 145 -6.49 -2.02 1.97
N SER A 146 -6.92 -2.14 0.72
CA SER A 146 -8.02 -3.01 0.31
C SER A 146 -9.32 -2.75 1.11
N GLY A 147 -9.59 -1.50 1.46
CA GLY A 147 -10.79 -1.09 2.22
C GLY A 147 -10.71 -1.35 3.74
N ILE A 148 -9.57 -1.79 4.25
CA ILE A 148 -9.36 -2.05 5.68
C ILE A 148 -8.31 -1.09 6.21
N CYS A 149 -8.56 -0.52 7.39
CA CYS A 149 -7.58 0.35 8.03
C CYS A 149 -6.43 -0.47 8.61
N GLN A 150 -5.25 -0.34 8.01
CA GLN A 150 -4.05 -1.05 8.43
C GLN A 150 -3.16 -0.13 9.25
N VAL A 151 -2.74 -0.63 10.41
CA VAL A 151 -1.83 0.09 11.29
C VAL A 151 -0.49 0.23 10.62
N CYS A 152 -0.05 1.46 10.41
CA CYS A 152 1.28 1.75 9.92
C CYS A 152 2.18 2.05 11.11
N LEU A 153 2.86 1.03 11.62
CA LEU A 153 3.85 1.19 12.69
C LEU A 153 4.98 2.11 12.20
N TRP A 154 4.94 3.36 12.64
CA TRP A 154 6.07 4.27 12.56
C TRP A 154 7.25 3.71 13.36
N CYS A 155 8.47 3.86 12.83
CA CYS A 155 9.72 3.65 13.57
C CYS A 155 9.76 4.51 14.83
N LYS A 156 9.30 3.98 15.96
CA LYS A 156 9.81 4.45 17.25
C LYS A 156 11.31 4.14 17.30
N SER A 157 12.08 5.19 17.58
CA SER A 157 13.52 5.21 17.85
C SER A 157 14.06 3.86 18.39
N ASN A 158 14.99 3.26 17.65
CA ASN A 158 15.73 2.00 17.89
C ASN A 158 15.28 0.74 17.14
N CYS A 159 14.94 0.85 15.85
CA CYS A 159 14.97 -0.30 14.95
C CYS A 159 15.75 0.06 13.68
N ASP A 160 17.03 -0.32 13.65
CA ASP A 160 17.97 -0.16 12.51
C ASP A 160 17.55 -0.92 11.23
N LEU A 161 16.43 -1.65 11.24
CA LEU A 161 15.99 -2.46 10.10
C LEU A 161 14.78 -1.90 9.34
N CYS A 162 14.06 -0.89 9.87
CA CYS A 162 12.82 -0.40 9.23
C CYS A 162 12.84 1.08 8.82
N CYS A 163 13.90 1.84 9.15
CA CYS A 163 14.00 3.25 8.78
C CYS A 163 15.35 3.64 8.20
N GLN A 164 15.51 3.35 6.91
CA GLN A 164 16.32 4.18 6.03
C GLN A 164 15.50 4.47 4.77
N ARG A 165 14.65 5.51 4.84
CA ARG A 165 13.96 6.14 3.69
C ARG A 165 13.11 5.23 2.79
N LEU A 166 12.80 4.00 3.21
CA LEU A 166 12.07 3.02 2.42
C LEU A 166 11.00 2.33 3.29
N CYS A 167 9.75 2.48 2.87
CA CYS A 167 8.74 1.44 2.87
C CYS A 167 8.40 0.73 4.19
N CYS A 168 7.42 1.25 4.94
CA CYS A 168 6.67 0.44 5.89
C CYS A 168 5.85 -0.60 5.11
N ILE A 169 6.10 -1.90 5.35
CA ILE A 169 5.28 -2.97 4.79
C ILE A 169 4.02 -3.10 5.66
N CYS A 170 2.85 -2.98 5.04
CA CYS A 170 1.59 -3.20 5.75
C CYS A 170 1.34 -4.72 5.89
N THR A 171 1.70 -5.30 7.02
CA THR A 171 1.38 -6.69 7.36
C THR A 171 0.02 -6.74 8.06
N GLY A 172 -1.06 -6.72 7.29
CA GLY A 172 -2.33 -7.17 7.82
C GLY A 172 -2.30 -8.68 7.97
N ASN A 173 -2.56 -9.23 9.16
CA ASN A 173 -3.00 -10.62 9.29
C ASN A 173 -4.51 -10.60 9.22
N LEU A 174 -5.07 -11.03 8.10
CA LEU A 174 -6.49 -11.41 8.03
C LEU A 174 -6.49 -12.82 7.46
N HIS A 175 -6.65 -13.77 8.39
CA HIS A 175 -7.07 -15.12 8.08
C HIS A 175 -8.40 -15.03 7.32
N PHE A 176 -8.45 -15.66 6.15
CA PHE A 176 -9.71 -16.10 5.53
C PHE A 176 -10.07 -17.47 6.10
#